data_AF-T0MY24-F1
#
_entry.id   AF-T0MY24-F1
#
_cell.length_a   1.000
_cell.length_b   1.000
_cell.length_c   1.000
_cell.angle_alpha   90.00
_cell.angle_beta   90.00
_cell.angle_gamma   90.00
#
_symmetry.space_group_name_H-M   'P 1'
#
loop_
_entity.id
_entity.type
_entity.pdbx_description
1 polymer ?
#
loop_
_entity_poly.entity_id
_entity_poly.type
_entity_poly.pdbx_seq_one_letter_code
_entity_poly.pdbx_strand_id
1 'polypeptide(L)' 'MKKLLIFTLSYLLCAIFPCREVVALEDYNTVMKRDILSLFLAYPEHVTGVEKSAEGNVYVILKSGKKNIIR' A
#
# COMPACT_ATOMS: atom_id res chain seq x y z
N MET A 1 -30.48 21.39 1.42
CA MET A 1 -29.33 21.52 2.35
C MET A 1 -28.47 20.25 2.50
N LYS A 2 -28.57 19.24 1.62
CA LYS A 2 -27.76 18.00 1.71
C LYS A 2 -26.36 18.15 1.12
N LYS A 3 -26.19 19.02 0.11
CA LYS A 3 -24.92 19.27 -0.57
C LYS A 3 -23.88 19.93 0.35
N LEU A 4 -24.30 20.88 1.19
CA LEU A 4 -23.42 21.53 2.17
C LEU A 4 -22.88 20.54 3.22
N LEU A 5 -23.72 19.59 3.63
CA LEU A 5 -23.38 18.55 4.61
C LEU A 5 -22.35 17.55 4.05
N ILE A 6 -22.38 17.29 2.73
CA ILE A 6 -21.41 16.43 2.05
C ILE A 6 -20.04 17.12 1.98
N PHE A 7 -19.99 18.43 1.70
CA PHE A 7 -18.72 19.18 1.65
C PHE A 7 -18.04 19.29 3.02
N THR A 8 -18.82 19.44 4.09
CA THR A 8 -18.26 19.47 5.46
C THR A 8 -17.76 18.10 5.89
N LEU A 9 -18.45 17.02 5.49
CA LEU A 9 -18.00 15.64 5.73
C LEU A 9 -16.72 15.30 4.96
N SER A 10 -16.60 15.72 3.70
CA SER A 10 -15.38 15.51 2.92
C SER A 10 -14.19 16.31 3.47
N TYR A 11 -14.44 17.53 3.94
CA TYR A 11 -13.39 18.35 4.57
C TYR A 11 -12.89 17.72 5.88
N LEU A 12 -13.80 17.16 6.68
CA LEU A 12 -13.45 16.44 7.90
C LEU A 12 -12.61 15.19 7.61
N LEU A 13 -12.95 14.42 6.57
CA LEU A 13 -12.17 13.25 6.15
C LEU A 13 -10.75 13.65 5.75
N CYS A 14 -10.58 14.67 4.91
CA CYS A 14 -9.25 15.15 4.50
C CYS A 14 -8.41 15.68 5.68
N ALA A 15 -9.03 16.25 6.71
CA ALA A 15 -8.31 16.75 7.90
C ALA A 15 -7.79 15.63 8.81
N ILE A 16 -8.40 14.44 8.79
CA ILE A 16 -8.00 13.28 9.62
C ILE A 16 -6.85 12.50 8.97
N PHE A 17 -6.64 12.64 7.66
CA PHE A 17 -5.49 12.08 6.96
C PHE A 17 -4.41 13.16 6.81
N PRO A 18 -3.54 13.39 7.82
CA PRO A 18 -2.38 14.24 7.60
C PRO A 18 -1.54 13.55 6.52
N CYS A 19 -1.46 14.18 5.35
CA CYS A 19 -0.53 13.80 4.30
C CYS A 19 0.87 14.14 4.81
N ARG A 20 1.39 13.29 5.70
CA ARG A 20 2.72 13.45 6.27
C ARG A 20 3.69 13.00 5.20
N GLU A 21 4.33 13.95 4.54
CA GLU A 21 5.54 13.70 3.77
C GLU A 21 6.62 13.24 4.76
N VAL A 22 6.83 11.92 4.83
CA VAL A 22 7.88 11.34 5.67
C VAL A 22 9.20 11.54 4.95
N VAL A 23 9.83 12.68 5.18
CA VAL A 23 11.22 12.91 4.78
C VAL A 23 12.12 12.27 5.85
N ALA A 24 12.36 10.97 5.74
CA ALA A 24 13.35 10.25 6.55
C ALA A 24 13.70 8.92 5.88
N LEU A 25 14.94 8.47 6.03
CA LEU A 25 15.47 7.15 5.64
C LEU A 25 14.45 6.04 5.99
N GLU A 26 13.56 5.69 5.06
CA GLU A 26 12.48 4.76 5.34
C GLU A 26 13.11 3.37 5.56
N ASP A 27 12.86 2.77 6.74
CA ASP A 27 13.25 1.39 7.04
C ASP A 27 12.71 0.48 5.92
N TYR A 28 13.61 -0.28 5.27
CA TYR A 28 13.28 -1.21 4.19
C TYR A 28 12.05 -2.06 4.54
N ASN A 29 11.94 -2.51 5.79
CA ASN A 29 10.80 -3.31 6.24
C ASN A 29 9.47 -2.55 6.18
N THR A 30 9.50 -1.24 6.45
CA THR A 30 8.32 -0.38 6.42
C THR A 30 7.89 -0.10 4.98
N VAL A 31 8.85 0.24 4.11
CA VAL A 31 8.58 0.49 2.68
C VAL A 31 8.02 -0.76 2.00
N MET A 32 8.70 -1.89 2.17
CA MET A 32 8.30 -3.16 1.60
C MET A 32 6.89 -3.56 2.04
N LYS A 33 6.54 -3.41 3.33
CA LYS A 33 5.18 -3.70 3.81
C LYS A 33 4.13 -2.76 3.20
N ARG A 34 4.46 -1.48 3.03
CA ARG A 34 3.56 -0.49 2.40
C ARG A 34 3.32 -0.84 0.93
N ASP A 35 4.36 -1.23 0.21
CA ASP A 35 4.28 -1.58 -1.21
C ASP A 35 3.55 -2.90 -1.43
N ILE A 36 3.75 -3.89 -0.57
CA ILE A 36 2.92 -5.11 -0.56
C ILE A 36 1.45 -4.74 -0.39
N LEU A 37 1.13 -3.95 0.65
CA LEU A 37 -0.25 -3.58 0.96
C LEU A 37 -0.90 -2.82 -0.21
N SER A 38 -0.19 -1.88 -0.82
CA SER A 38 -0.70 -1.13 -1.97
C SER A 38 -1.01 -2.05 -3.16
N LEU A 39 -0.18 -3.07 -3.39
CA LEU A 39 -0.41 -4.06 -4.44
C LEU A 39 -1.65 -4.92 -4.16
N PHE A 40 -1.84 -5.37 -2.92
CA PHE A 40 -3.02 -6.13 -2.51
C PHE A 40 -4.30 -5.30 -2.62
N LEU A 41 -4.24 -3.99 -2.38
CA LEU A 41 -5.40 -3.09 -2.54
C LEU A 41 -5.71 -2.80 -4.01
N ALA A 42 -4.68 -2.58 -4.83
CA ALA A 42 -4.86 -2.26 -6.24
C ALA A 42 -5.28 -3.49 -7.07
N TYR A 43 -4.75 -4.68 -6.74
CA TYR A 43 -4.95 -5.91 -7.51
C TYR A 43 -5.22 -7.15 -6.64
N PRO A 44 -6.24 -7.12 -5.76
CA PRO A 44 -6.50 -8.20 -4.79
C PRO A 44 -6.71 -9.55 -5.47
N GLU A 45 -7.33 -9.57 -6.65
CA GLU A 45 -7.59 -10.81 -7.37
C GLU A 45 -6.39 -11.34 -8.14
N HIS A 46 -5.30 -10.59 -8.28
CA HIS A 46 -4.12 -11.03 -9.04
C HIS A 46 -2.98 -11.47 -8.14
N VAL A 47 -3.01 -11.13 -6.86
CA VAL A 47 -1.98 -11.51 -5.89
C VAL A 47 -2.40 -12.80 -5.18
N THR A 48 -1.53 -13.81 -5.22
CA THR A 48 -1.74 -15.10 -4.55
C THR A 48 -1.05 -15.13 -3.18
N GLY A 49 0.07 -14.45 -3.03
CA GLY A 49 0.83 -14.44 -1.78
C GLY A 49 2.17 -13.71 -1.89
N VAL A 50 2.98 -13.84 -0.84
CA VAL A 50 4.32 -13.26 -0.75
C VAL A 50 5.29 -14.34 -0.31
N GLU A 51 6.45 -14.41 -0.96
CA GLU A 51 7.54 -15.33 -0.65
C GLU A 51 8.79 -14.56 -0.23
N LYS A 52 9.53 -15.10 0.72
CA LYS A 52 10.84 -14.59 1.12
C LYS A 52 11.91 -15.60 0.71
N SER A 53 12.91 -15.14 -0.05
CA SER A 53 14.09 -15.92 -0.39
C SER A 53 15.01 -16.09 0.82
N ALA A 54 15.81 -17.15 0.80
CA ALA A 54 16.87 -17.39 1.80
C ALA A 54 17.89 -16.24 1.86
N GLU A 55 18.07 -15.50 0.76
CA GLU A 55 18.96 -14.34 0.65
C GLU A 55 18.34 -13.05 1.23
N GLY A 56 17.10 -13.11 1.73
CA GLY A 56 16.41 -11.98 2.34
C GLY A 56 15.50 -11.18 1.41
N ASN A 57 15.55 -11.43 0.10
CA ASN A 57 14.68 -10.78 -0.90
C ASN A 57 13.22 -11.21 -0.74
N VAL A 58 12.27 -10.28 -0.95
CA VAL A 58 10.84 -10.53 -0.86
C VAL A 58 10.17 -10.37 -2.22
N TYR A 59 9.31 -11.33 -2.56
CA TYR A 59 8.65 -11.43 -3.86
C TYR A 59 7.13 -11.52 -3.68
N VAL A 60 6.38 -10.79 -4.51
CA VAL A 60 4.94 -11.04 -4.66
C VAL A 60 4.74 -12.14 -5.69
N ILE A 61 3.92 -13.13 -5.34
CA ILE A 61 3.45 -14.16 -6.26
C ILE A 61 2.12 -13.70 -6.86
N LEU A 62 2.09 -13.59 -8.19
CA LEU A 62 0.85 -13.33 -8.91
C LEU A 62 0.18 -14.64 -9.33
N LYS A 63 -1.14 -14.61 -9.58
CA LYS A 63 -1.90 -15.75 -10.13
C LYS A 63 -1.37 -16.25 -11.48
N SER A 64 -0.66 -15.40 -12.22
CA SER A 64 0.04 -15.76 -13.46
C SER A 64 1.31 -16.59 -13.24
N GLY A 65 1.71 -16.83 -11.99
CA GLY A 65 2.96 -17.51 -11.64
C GLY A 65 4.21 -16.63 -11.73
N LYS A 66 4.06 -15.37 -12.17
CA LYS A 66 5.16 -14.40 -12.20
C LYS A 66 5.50 -13.93 -10.78
N LYS A 67 6.80 -13.82 -10.51
CA LYS A 67 7.35 -13.29 -9.26
C LYS A 67 7.92 -11.91 -9.54
N ASN A 68 7.44 -10.90 -8.82
CA ASN A 68 8.00 -9.55 -8.86
C ASN A 68 8.73 -9.27 -7.56
N ILE A 69 9.99 -8.84 -7.66
CA ILE A 69 10.79 -8.41 -6.51
C ILE A 69 10.26 -7.08 -5.97
N ILE A 70 10.17 -6.96 -4.65
CA ILE A 70 9.79 -5.74 -3.96
C ILE A 70 11.07 -5.15 -3.35
N ARG A 71 11.34 -3.89 -3.65
CA ARG A 71 12.52 -3.16 -3.20
C ARG A 71 12.22 -2.28 -1.99
#